data_AF-A0ABD5IWY5-F1
#
_entry.id   AF-A0ABD5IWY5-F1
#
_cell.length_a   1.000
_cell.length_b   1.000
_cell.length_c   1.000
_cell.angle_alpha   90.00
_cell.angle_beta   90.00
_cell.angle_gamma   90.00
#
_symmetry.space_group_name_H-M   'P 1'
#
loop_
_entity.id
_entity.type
_entity.pdbx_description
1 polymer ?
#
loop_
_entity_poly.entity_id
_entity_poly.type
_entity_poly.pdbx_seq_one_letter_code
_entity_poly.pdbx_strand_id
1 'polypeptide(L)'
;MSNRRKWFTSQDVEGMIEELEEFATEIGNQAGNSKDIENRRFYEGMAVACKLMAMKLKRGLEYIDETFLNCVYENIKALSEEKSQHVFAREIKQRCSFCLQHKEPLVQGPFALICRDCLRFGIKVMRSRNV
;
A
#
# COMPACT_ATOMS: atom_id res chain seq x y z
N MET A 1 28.39 1.65 21.16
CA MET A 1 27.58 0.95 22.18
C MET A 1 26.17 0.83 21.63
N SER A 2 25.73 -0.37 21.22
CA SER A 2 24.39 -0.58 20.67
C SER A 2 23.40 -0.64 21.83
N ASN A 3 22.69 0.47 22.09
CA ASN A 3 21.52 0.42 22.96
C ASN A 3 20.48 -0.46 22.28
N ARG A 4 20.27 -1.67 22.82
CA ARG A 4 19.26 -2.60 22.31
C ARG A 4 17.89 -2.06 22.73
N ARG A 5 17.28 -1.25 21.85
CA ARG A 5 15.95 -0.68 22.08
C ARG A 5 14.96 -1.84 22.21
N LYS A 6 14.15 -1.82 23.27
CA LYS A 6 13.08 -2.81 23.46
C LYS A 6 11.87 -2.31 22.67
N TRP A 7 11.31 -3.18 21.83
CA TRP A 7 10.15 -2.88 21.01
C TRP A 7 8.87 -3.39 21.67
N PHE A 8 7.76 -2.74 21.35
CA PHE A 8 6.42 -3.18 21.74
C PHE A 8 6.22 -3.21 23.25
N THR A 9 6.68 -2.15 23.91
CA THR A 9 6.62 -1.99 25.37
C THR A 9 5.51 -1.06 25.83
N SER A 10 4.94 -0.28 24.91
CA SER A 10 3.83 0.61 25.18
C SER A 10 2.61 -0.13 25.70
N GLN A 11 1.93 0.46 26.69
CA GLN A 11 0.73 -0.12 27.32
C GLN A 11 -0.57 0.48 26.78
N ASP A 12 -0.48 1.50 25.93
CA ASP A 12 -1.61 2.14 25.27
C ASP A 12 -1.50 2.06 23.74
N VAL A 13 -2.62 2.33 23.07
CA VAL A 13 -2.74 2.18 21.61
C VAL A 13 -1.89 3.21 20.86
N GLU A 14 -1.77 4.43 21.38
CA GLU A 14 -1.00 5.51 20.75
C GLU A 14 0.49 5.19 20.76
N GLY A 15 1.03 4.77 21.90
CA GLY A 15 2.41 4.32 22.02
C GLY A 15 2.68 3.04 21.21
N MET A 16 1.73 2.12 21.09
CA MET A 16 1.88 0.94 20.22
C MET A 16 1.97 1.34 18.74
N ILE A 17 1.17 2.33 18.33
CA ILE A 17 1.20 2.88 16.97
C ILE A 17 2.57 3.52 16.69
N GLU A 18 3.08 4.35 17.60
CA GLU A 18 4.38 5.01 17.45
C GLU A 18 5.51 3.98 17.36
N GLU A 19 5.53 2.99 18.27
CA GLU A 19 6.52 1.91 18.24
C GLU A 19 6.46 1.11 16.93
N LEU A 20 5.27 0.83 16.39
CA LEU A 20 5.12 0.17 15.09
C LEU A 20 5.64 1.03 13.93
N GLU A 21 5.40 2.34 13.96
CA GLU A 21 5.84 3.27 12.91
C GLU A 21 7.35 3.50 12.92
N GLU A 22 7.95 3.61 14.10
CA GLU A 22 9.40 3.69 14.26
C GLU A 22 10.06 2.38 13.84
N PHE A 23 9.54 1.23 14.29
CA PHE A 23 10.09 -0.08 13.94
C PHE A 23 10.05 -0.32 12.43
N ALA A 24 8.92 0.00 11.78
CA ALA A 24 8.80 -0.08 10.33
C ALA A 24 9.85 0.78 9.59
N THR A 25 10.19 1.94 10.14
CA THR A 25 11.21 2.83 9.57
C THR A 25 12.61 2.23 9.75
N GLU A 26 12.91 1.69 10.94
CA GLU A 26 14.20 1.05 11.20
C GLU A 26 14.44 -0.14 10.27
N ILE A 27 13.46 -1.05 10.17
CA ILE A 27 13.60 -2.25 9.34
C ILE A 27 13.55 -1.92 7.84
N GLY A 28 12.82 -0.87 7.43
CA GLY A 28 12.89 -0.34 6.07
C GLY A 28 14.30 0.17 5.70
N ASN A 29 15.00 0.82 6.64
CA ASN A 29 16.39 1.21 6.46
C ASN A 29 17.33 -0.02 6.40
N GLN A 30 17.07 -1.07 7.19
CA GLN A 30 17.81 -2.33 7.10
C GLN A 30 17.63 -3.00 5.73
N ALA A 31 16.41 -2.97 5.18
CA ALA A 31 16.14 -3.45 3.82
C ALA A 31 16.98 -2.70 2.77
N GLY A 32 16.97 -1.36 2.80
CA GLY A 32 17.71 -0.52 1.86
C GLY A 32 19.23 -0.74 1.89
N ASN A 33 19.77 -1.14 3.05
CA ASN A 33 21.19 -1.42 3.25
C ASN A 33 21.56 -2.89 2.99
N SER A 34 20.60 -3.80 2.86
CA SER A 34 20.87 -5.23 2.62
C SER A 34 21.38 -5.45 1.20
N LYS A 35 22.52 -6.15 1.08
CA LYS A 35 23.05 -6.64 -0.21
C LYS A 35 22.44 -7.97 -0.62
N ASP A 36 21.88 -8.70 0.34
CA ASP A 36 21.18 -9.96 0.11
C ASP A 36 19.70 -9.71 -0.19
N ILE A 37 19.20 -10.34 -1.26
CA ILE A 37 17.86 -10.10 -1.79
C ILE A 37 16.77 -10.72 -0.92
N GLU A 38 17.05 -11.85 -0.27
CA GLU A 38 16.09 -12.53 0.61
C GLU A 38 15.90 -11.74 1.90
N ASN A 39 17.00 -11.30 2.51
CA ASN A 39 16.99 -10.40 3.65
C ASN A 39 16.31 -9.07 3.35
N ARG A 40 16.57 -8.49 2.16
CA ARG A 40 15.90 -7.25 1.74
C ARG A 40 14.38 -7.45 1.71
N ARG A 41 13.90 -8.51 1.05
CA ARG A 41 12.47 -8.82 0.94
C ARG A 41 11.83 -9.10 2.29
N PHE A 42 12.53 -9.81 3.16
CA PHE A 42 12.06 -10.08 4.52
C PHE A 42 11.84 -8.77 5.30
N TYR A 43 12.82 -7.88 5.29
CA TYR A 43 12.72 -6.59 5.99
C TYR A 43 11.69 -5.65 5.36
N GLU A 44 11.56 -5.63 4.03
CA GLU A 44 10.50 -4.89 3.33
C GLU A 44 9.11 -5.39 3.73
N GLY A 45 8.89 -6.71 3.72
CA GLY A 45 7.61 -7.31 4.13
C GLY A 45 7.26 -6.97 5.58
N MET A 46 8.26 -6.98 6.46
CA MET A 46 8.05 -6.63 7.86
C MET A 46 7.74 -5.14 8.04
N ALA A 47 8.41 -4.24 7.29
CA ALA A 47 8.09 -2.81 7.29
C ALA A 47 6.65 -2.54 6.86
N VAL A 48 6.20 -3.19 5.79
CA VAL A 48 4.84 -3.08 5.26
C VAL A 48 3.82 -3.59 6.28
N ALA A 49 4.04 -4.76 6.87
CA ALA A 49 3.15 -5.34 7.88
C ALA A 49 2.99 -4.41 9.10
N CYS A 50 4.08 -3.83 9.60
CA CYS A 50 4.04 -2.90 10.73
C CYS A 50 3.28 -1.62 10.40
N LYS A 51 3.46 -1.04 9.21
CA LYS A 51 2.68 0.13 8.77
C LYS A 51 1.19 -0.19 8.64
N LEU A 52 0.83 -1.34 8.08
CA LEU A 52 -0.58 -1.75 7.98
C LEU A 52 -1.21 -1.97 9.37
N MET A 53 -0.49 -2.57 10.31
CA MET A 53 -0.96 -2.72 11.69
C MET A 53 -1.14 -1.37 12.38
N ALA A 54 -0.19 -0.44 12.23
CA ALA A 54 -0.31 0.91 12.78
C ALA A 54 -1.55 1.63 12.21
N MET A 55 -1.79 1.53 10.90
CA MET A 55 -2.98 2.12 10.27
C MET A 55 -4.29 1.49 10.75
N LYS A 56 -4.31 0.16 10.98
CA LYS A 56 -5.45 -0.54 11.56
C LYS A 56 -5.75 -0.06 12.98
N LEU A 57 -4.72 0.08 13.81
CA LEU A 57 -4.84 0.60 15.18
C LEU A 57 -5.30 2.07 15.22
N LYS A 58 -4.85 2.90 14.27
CA LYS A 58 -5.35 4.27 14.05
C LYS A 58 -6.84 4.33 13.65
N ARG A 59 -7.53 3.17 13.54
CA ARG A 59 -8.88 3.02 12.96
C ARG A 59 -9.02 3.60 11.55
N GLY A 60 -7.90 3.80 10.85
CA GLY A 60 -7.90 4.30 9.48
C GLY A 60 -8.27 3.23 8.45
N LEU A 61 -8.35 1.96 8.87
CA LEU A 61 -8.61 0.79 8.03
C LEU A 61 -9.46 -0.23 8.81
N GLU A 62 -10.79 -0.14 8.69
CA GLU A 62 -11.71 -1.16 9.25
C GLU A 62 -11.72 -2.45 8.42
N TYR A 63 -11.49 -2.34 7.10
CA TYR A 63 -11.40 -3.46 6.17
C TYR A 63 -10.50 -3.11 4.98
N ILE A 64 -9.60 -4.03 4.61
CA ILE A 64 -8.86 -4.00 3.35
C ILE A 64 -9.02 -5.37 2.70
N ASP A 65 -9.50 -5.38 1.46
CA ASP A 65 -9.50 -6.58 0.64
C ASP A 65 -8.07 -6.95 0.22
N GLU A 66 -7.67 -8.21 0.42
CA GLU A 66 -6.32 -8.71 0.13
C GLU A 66 -5.98 -8.59 -1.37
N THR A 67 -6.97 -8.76 -2.25
CA THR A 67 -6.78 -8.60 -3.71
C THR A 67 -6.48 -7.16 -4.07
N PHE A 68 -7.18 -6.19 -3.46
CA PHE A 68 -6.90 -4.78 -3.63
C PHE A 68 -5.47 -4.42 -3.16
N LEU A 69 -5.05 -4.93 -2.00
CA LEU A 69 -3.70 -4.70 -1.49
C LEU A 69 -2.63 -5.23 -2.45
N ASN A 70 -2.82 -6.45 -2.97
CA ASN A 70 -1.92 -7.03 -3.97
C ASN A 70 -1.87 -6.18 -5.26
N CYS A 71 -3.00 -5.67 -5.74
CA CYS A 71 -3.03 -4.77 -6.90
C CYS A 71 -2.27 -3.46 -6.65
N VAL A 72 -2.41 -2.86 -5.47
CA VAL A 72 -1.66 -1.64 -5.11
C VAL A 72 -0.16 -1.93 -5.06
N TYR A 73 0.24 -3.06 -4.47
CA TYR A 73 1.65 -3.46 -4.40
C TYR A 73 2.28 -3.65 -5.79
N GLU A 74 1.63 -4.40 -6.68
CA GLU A 74 2.13 -4.61 -8.05
C GLU A 74 2.22 -3.30 -8.84
N ASN A 75 1.28 -2.36 -8.66
CA ASN A 75 1.35 -1.04 -9.28
C ASN A 75 2.54 -0.21 -8.77
N ILE A 76 2.80 -0.22 -7.46
CA ILE A 76 3.95 0.47 -6.86
C ILE A 76 5.27 -0.14 -7.35
N LYS A 77 5.33 -1.47 -7.43
CA LYS A 77 6.50 -2.19 -7.96
C LYS A 77 6.81 -1.80 -9.40
N ALA A 78 5.79 -1.73 -10.26
CA ALA A 78 5.95 -1.27 -11.65
C ALA A 78 6.56 0.15 -11.72
N LEU A 79 6.17 1.05 -10.80
CA LEU A 79 6.76 2.40 -10.70
C LEU A 79 8.23 2.38 -10.24
N SER A 80 8.62 1.43 -9.39
CA SER A 80 9.98 1.33 -8.86
C SER A 80 10.98 0.69 -9.82
N GLU A 81 10.50 -0.18 -10.72
CA GLU A 81 11.31 -0.80 -11.77
C GLU A 81 11.52 0.15 -12.97
N GLU A 82 10.72 1.22 -13.08
CA GLU A 82 10.87 2.28 -14.07
C GLU A 82 11.78 3.42 -13.60
N LYS A 83 13.10 3.17 -13.52
CA LYS A 83 14.07 4.21 -13.92
C LYS A 83 14.08 4.29 -15.44
N SER A 84 13.00 4.75 -16.08
CA SER A 84 13.02 5.33 -17.43
C SER A 84 11.60 5.68 -17.85
N GLN A 85 11.45 6.90 -18.31
CA GLN A 85 10.36 7.34 -19.17
C GLN A 85 10.04 6.24 -20.21
N HIS A 86 8.75 5.90 -20.40
CA HIS A 86 8.19 5.02 -21.44
C HIS A 86 7.84 3.54 -21.13
N VAL A 87 7.07 3.22 -20.08
CA VAL A 87 6.33 1.93 -20.07
C VAL A 87 4.84 2.06 -19.73
N PHE A 88 4.16 3.08 -20.27
CA PHE A 88 2.72 2.99 -20.56
C PHE A 88 2.41 2.13 -21.81
N ALA A 89 3.32 1.22 -22.20
CA ALA A 89 3.25 0.48 -23.46
C ALA A 89 3.69 -0.99 -23.34
N ARG A 90 3.44 -1.65 -22.21
CA ARG A 90 3.30 -3.12 -22.20
C ARG A 90 1.85 -3.46 -21.99
N GLU A 91 1.34 -4.33 -22.86
CA GLU A 91 -0.04 -4.81 -22.98
C GLU A 91 -0.53 -5.60 -21.75
N ILE A 92 -0.34 -5.08 -20.55
CA ILE A 92 -1.21 -5.43 -19.43
C ILE A 92 -2.53 -4.80 -19.81
N LYS A 93 -3.42 -5.58 -20.43
CA LYS A 93 -4.79 -5.16 -20.78
C LYS A 93 -5.32 -4.40 -19.56
N GLN A 94 -5.48 -3.09 -19.70
CA GLN A 94 -5.69 -2.25 -18.53
C GLN A 94 -7.03 -2.65 -17.88
N ARG A 95 -7.01 -2.86 -16.56
CA ARG A 95 -8.19 -3.24 -15.77
C ARG A 95 -8.55 -2.12 -14.82
N CYS A 96 -9.83 -2.00 -14.51
CA CYS A 96 -10.26 -1.12 -13.45
C CYS A 96 -9.74 -1.62 -12.10
N SER A 97 -9.05 -0.78 -11.33
CA SER A 97 -8.54 -1.09 -9.98
C SER A 97 -9.63 -1.41 -8.94
N PHE A 98 -10.90 -1.18 -9.26
CA PHE A 98 -12.03 -1.37 -8.35
C PHE A 98 -12.85 -2.63 -8.64
N CYS A 99 -13.13 -2.92 -9.91
CA CYS A 99 -13.88 -4.14 -10.28
C CYS A 99 -13.02 -5.22 -10.92
N LEU A 100 -11.73 -4.93 -11.14
CA LEU A 100 -10.74 -5.83 -11.76
C LEU A 100 -11.10 -6.31 -13.17
N GLN A 101 -12.11 -5.70 -13.80
CA GLN A 101 -12.53 -6.00 -15.16
C GLN A 101 -11.74 -5.16 -16.17
N HIS A 102 -11.46 -5.76 -17.33
CA HIS A 102 -10.99 -5.03 -18.50
C HIS A 102 -12.16 -4.24 -19.09
N LYS A 103 -12.13 -2.92 -18.97
CA LYS A 103 -13.21 -2.05 -19.46
C LYS A 103 -12.58 -0.81 -20.06
N GLU A 104 -12.98 -0.44 -21.26
CA GLU A 104 -12.59 0.83 -21.87
C GLU A 104 -13.82 1.74 -22.02
N PRO A 105 -13.69 3.06 -21.79
CA PRO A 105 -12.47 3.77 -21.37
C PRO A 105 -12.20 3.65 -19.85
N LEU A 106 -10.92 3.71 -19.47
CA LEU A 106 -10.46 3.89 -18.09
C LEU A 106 -10.03 5.34 -17.86
N VAL A 107 -10.39 5.90 -16.71
CA VAL A 107 -9.88 7.18 -16.24
C VAL A 107 -8.67 6.93 -15.34
N GLN A 108 -7.58 7.63 -15.61
CA GLN A 108 -6.34 7.50 -14.87
C GLN A 108 -6.30 8.45 -13.67
N GLY A 109 -6.11 7.88 -12.49
CA GLY A 109 -5.71 8.59 -11.27
C GLY A 109 -4.24 8.32 -10.94
N PRO A 110 -3.68 8.96 -9.90
CA PRO A 110 -2.27 8.83 -9.54
C PRO A 110 -1.80 7.38 -9.34
N PHE A 111 -2.65 6.51 -8.79
CA PHE A 111 -2.31 5.11 -8.48
C PHE A 111 -3.43 4.11 -8.82
N ALA A 112 -4.44 4.52 -9.58
CA ALA A 112 -5.61 3.70 -9.88
C ALA A 112 -6.20 4.03 -11.25
N LEU A 113 -6.74 3.01 -11.91
CA LEU A 113 -7.54 3.15 -13.12
C LEU A 113 -9.00 2.87 -12.78
N ILE A 114 -9.91 3.80 -13.08
CA ILE A 114 -11.34 3.65 -12.77
C ILE A 114 -12.16 3.56 -14.05
N CYS A 115 -12.99 2.51 -14.17
CA CYS A 115 -13.95 2.41 -15.26
C CYS A 115 -15.17 3.29 -14.99
N ARG A 116 -15.91 3.60 -16.07
CA ARG A 116 -17.13 4.40 -16.01
C ARG A 116 -18.16 3.88 -14.99
N ASP A 117 -18.33 2.57 -14.87
CA ASP A 117 -19.34 1.98 -13.98
C ASP A 117 -18.98 2.18 -12.51
N CYS A 118 -17.72 1.91 -12.15
CA CYS A 118 -17.23 2.15 -10.79
C CYS A 118 -17.26 3.63 -10.43
N LEU A 119 -16.96 4.53 -11.38
CA LEU A 119 -17.07 5.97 -11.17
C LEU A 119 -18.53 6.40 -10.93
N ARG A 120 -19.47 5.92 -11.75
CA ARG A 120 -20.91 6.20 -11.59
C ARG A 120 -21.43 5.67 -10.26
N PHE A 121 -21.01 4.48 -9.86
CA PHE A 121 -21.34 3.91 -8.56
C PHE A 121 -20.83 4.80 -7.44
N GLY A 122 -19.57 5.23 -7.48
CA GLY A 122 -19.00 6.17 -6.51
C GLY A 122 -19.80 7.46 -6.40
N ILE A 123 -20.17 8.07 -7.53
CA ILE A 123 -21.03 9.28 -7.56
C ILE A 123 -22.39 9.00 -6.93
N LYS A 124 -23.02 7.87 -7.22
CA LYS A 124 -24.31 7.48 -6.63
C LYS A 124 -24.19 7.32 -5.11
N VAL A 125 -23.16 6.64 -4.62
CA VAL A 125 -22.90 6.46 -3.19
C VAL A 125 -22.68 7.80 -2.50
N MET A 126 -21.86 8.69 -3.08
CA MET A 126 -21.65 10.04 -2.54
C MET A 126 -22.97 10.81 -2.44
N ARG A 127 -23.79 10.80 -3.49
CA ARG A 127 -25.12 11.46 -3.48
C ARG A 127 -26.08 10.87 -2.44
N SER A 128 -26.01 9.55 -2.20
CA SER A 128 -26.84 8.90 -1.17
C SER A 128 -26.35 9.09 0.26
N ARG A 129 -25.11 9.57 0.45
CA ARG A 129 -24.49 9.85 1.75
C ARG A 129 -24.47 11.34 2.11
N ASN A 130 -25.06 12.19 1.27
CA ASN A 130 -25.32 13.58 1.64
C ASN A 130 -26.50 13.62 2.62
N VAL A 131 -26.16 13.92 3.89
CA VAL A 131 -26.92 14.87 4.71
C VAL A 131 -26.98 16.21 3.98
#